data_AF-A0A1D2M4I3-F1
#
_entry.id   AF-A0A1D2M4I3-F1
#
_cell.length_a   1.000
_cell.length_b   1.000
_cell.length_c   1.000
_cell.angle_alpha   90.00
_cell.angle_beta   90.00
_cell.angle_gamma   90.00
#
_symmetry.space_group_name_H-M   'P 1'
#
loop_
_entity.id
_entity.type
_entity.pdbx_description
1 polymer ?
#
loop_
_entity_poly.entity_id
_entity_poly.type
_entity_poly.pdbx_seq_one_letter_code
_entity_poly.pdbx_strand_id
1 'polypeptide(L)'
;MQSEESKGNNTLGSNSSTASMASNSNPLTSHVLDTAVGLTNADGRVGNLISSEEFTPSRFKLTFDTLAYYESRGERTFYPYIDVVFEIERPEEHYHVPILLSAFGYSTYRGS
;
A
#
# COMPACT_ATOMS: atom_id res chain seq x y z
N MET A 1 42.77 -30.96 0.71
CA MET A 1 42.00 -30.50 -0.46
C MET A 1 40.80 -31.41 -0.58
N GLN A 2 39.53 -31.03 -0.49
CA GLN A 2 38.76 -29.81 -0.24
C GLN A 2 37.48 -30.36 0.44
N SER A 3 37.12 -29.93 1.65
CA SER A 3 35.96 -29.05 1.92
C SER A 3 34.82 -29.17 0.90
N GLU A 4 33.71 -29.81 1.29
CA GLU A 4 32.41 -29.52 0.69
C GLU A 4 31.40 -29.10 1.75
N GLU A 5 30.63 -28.10 1.34
CA GLU A 5 29.93 -27.10 2.10
C GLU A 5 28.54 -27.55 2.55
N SER A 6 28.17 -27.06 3.73
CA SER A 6 26.83 -27.08 4.30
C SER A 6 25.80 -26.48 3.33
N LYS A 7 24.79 -27.25 2.92
CA LYS A 7 23.56 -26.69 2.36
C LYS A 7 22.58 -26.44 3.50
N GLY A 8 22.64 -25.23 4.04
CA GLY A 8 21.62 -24.69 4.93
C GLY A 8 20.29 -24.56 4.18
N ASN A 9 19.26 -25.24 4.68
CA ASN A 9 17.87 -24.98 4.29
C ASN A 9 17.47 -23.60 4.82
N ASN A 10 17.38 -22.62 3.93
CA ASN A 10 16.75 -21.33 4.24
C ASN A 10 15.24 -21.54 4.30
N THR A 11 14.74 -21.87 5.49
CA THR A 11 13.34 -21.68 5.85
C THR A 11 13.04 -20.19 5.72
N LEU A 12 12.17 -19.82 4.77
CA LEU A 12 11.56 -18.49 4.70
C LEU A 12 10.89 -18.24 6.06
N GLY A 13 11.54 -17.45 6.90
CA GLY A 13 10.94 -16.96 8.13
C GLY A 13 9.73 -16.13 7.77
N SER A 14 8.55 -16.60 8.15
CA SER A 14 7.35 -15.78 8.17
C SER A 14 7.61 -14.62 9.12
N ASN A 15 7.68 -13.40 8.60
CA ASN A 15 7.76 -12.19 9.42
C ASN A 15 6.43 -12.03 10.15
N SER A 16 6.27 -12.71 11.28
CA SER A 16 5.16 -12.55 12.21
C SER A 16 5.38 -11.28 13.03
N SER A 17 4.93 -10.14 12.52
CA SER A 17 4.86 -8.92 13.32
C SER A 17 3.70 -9.04 14.32
N THR A 18 4.01 -9.26 15.60
CA THR A 18 3.02 -9.23 16.68
C THR A 18 2.92 -7.83 17.27
N ALA A 19 1.71 -7.26 17.31
CA ALA A 19 1.42 -6.06 18.08
C ALA A 19 0.95 -6.45 19.49
N SER A 20 1.48 -5.80 20.52
CA SER A 20 1.11 -6.02 21.93
C SER A 20 0.91 -4.67 22.62
N MET A 21 -0.21 -4.50 23.33
CA MET A 21 -0.47 -3.39 24.25
C MET A 21 -1.16 -3.88 25.53
N ALA A 22 -0.82 -3.24 26.66
CA ALA A 22 -1.40 -3.49 27.98
C ALA A 22 -2.91 -3.22 28.00
N SER A 23 -3.62 -4.00 28.82
CA SER A 23 -5.07 -4.14 28.90
C SER A 23 -5.86 -2.83 28.73
N ASN A 24 -6.47 -2.65 27.57
CA ASN A 24 -7.66 -1.82 27.38
C ASN A 24 -8.77 -2.72 26.83
N SER A 25 -9.98 -2.57 27.37
CA SER A 25 -11.17 -3.39 27.08
C SER A 25 -11.71 -3.25 25.65
N ASN A 26 -11.09 -2.39 24.83
CA ASN A 26 -11.47 -2.18 23.44
C ASN A 26 -10.51 -2.93 22.52
N PRO A 27 -11.00 -3.82 21.65
CA PRO A 27 -10.14 -4.48 20.67
C PRO A 27 -9.57 -3.45 19.69
N LEU A 28 -8.26 -3.55 19.41
CA LEU A 28 -7.61 -2.83 18.33
C LEU A 28 -7.50 -3.77 17.12
N THR A 29 -8.03 -3.35 15.97
CA THR A 29 -7.87 -4.10 14.72
C THR A 29 -6.50 -3.78 14.12
N SER A 30 -5.66 -4.80 13.95
CA SER A 30 -4.44 -4.72 13.15
C SER A 30 -4.72 -5.20 11.73
N HIS A 31 -4.40 -4.39 10.72
CA HIS A 31 -4.49 -4.78 9.31
C HIS A 31 -3.07 -4.96 8.75
N VAL A 32 -2.83 -6.05 8.01
CA VAL A 32 -1.60 -6.24 7.22
C VAL A 32 -1.82 -5.49 5.90
N LEU A 33 -1.11 -4.39 5.71
CA LEU A 33 -1.23 -3.52 4.54
C LEU A 33 -0.17 -3.93 3.51
N ASP A 34 -0.46 -4.92 2.65
CA ASP A 34 0.30 -5.20 1.42
C ASP A 34 -0.46 -6.22 0.56
N THR A 35 -1.66 -5.85 0.10
CA THR A 35 -2.55 -6.79 -0.61
C THR A 35 -2.32 -6.77 -2.13
N ALA A 36 -1.81 -5.67 -2.71
CA ALA A 36 -1.53 -5.58 -4.15
C ALA A 36 -0.63 -4.39 -4.55
N VAL A 37 0.04 -4.51 -5.71
CA VAL A 37 0.88 -3.46 -6.32
C VAL A 37 0.49 -3.31 -7.80
N GLY A 38 0.44 -2.08 -8.29
CA GLY A 38 0.17 -1.80 -9.70
C GLY A 38 0.84 -0.51 -10.19
N LEU A 39 1.16 -0.47 -11.48
CA LEU A 39 1.68 0.72 -12.15
C LEU A 39 0.54 1.44 -12.87
N THR A 40 0.55 2.77 -12.84
CA THR A 40 -0.40 3.57 -13.62
C THR A 40 -0.13 3.41 -15.11
N ASN A 41 -1.21 3.36 -15.89
CA ASN A 41 -1.15 3.39 -17.34
C ASN A 41 -0.87 4.83 -17.87
N ALA A 42 -0.85 5.00 -19.19
CA ALA A 42 -0.61 6.30 -19.82
C ALA A 42 -1.61 7.39 -19.44
N ASP A 43 -2.82 7.00 -19.00
CA ASP A 43 -3.87 7.92 -18.54
C ASP A 43 -3.79 8.19 -17.01
N GLY A 44 -2.74 7.70 -16.34
CA GLY A 44 -2.54 7.88 -14.90
C GLY A 44 -3.43 6.99 -14.03
N ARG A 45 -4.02 5.93 -14.58
CA ARG A 45 -4.97 5.05 -13.87
C ARG A 45 -4.38 3.68 -13.58
N VAL A 46 -4.79 3.11 -12.46
CA VAL A 46 -4.65 1.70 -12.14
C VAL A 46 -6.02 1.17 -11.73
N GLY A 47 -6.42 0.04 -12.30
CA GLY A 47 -7.70 -0.59 -12.01
C GLY A 47 -7.48 -1.99 -11.44
N ASN A 48 -8.52 -2.58 -10.85
CA ASN A 48 -8.52 -3.96 -10.35
C ASN A 48 -7.36 -4.27 -9.40
N LEU A 49 -7.01 -3.30 -8.53
CA LEU A 49 -5.97 -3.50 -7.51
C LEU A 49 -6.34 -4.58 -6.50
N ILE A 50 -7.63 -4.79 -6.26
CA ILE A 50 -8.13 -5.76 -5.29
C ILE A 50 -9.29 -6.53 -5.92
N SER A 51 -9.38 -7.82 -5.59
CA SER A 51 -10.51 -8.64 -6.00
C SER A 51 -11.80 -8.18 -5.31
N SER A 52 -12.96 -8.44 -5.94
CA SER A 52 -14.24 -8.13 -5.32
C SER A 52 -14.49 -8.95 -4.05
N GLU A 53 -13.90 -10.15 -3.92
CA GLU A 53 -14.01 -10.95 -2.70
C GLU A 53 -13.25 -10.33 -1.51
N GLU A 54 -12.12 -9.67 -1.78
CA GLU A 54 -11.30 -9.02 -0.74
C GLU A 54 -11.75 -7.58 -0.45
N PHE A 55 -12.49 -6.96 -1.37
CA PHE A 55 -13.05 -5.62 -1.20
C PHE A 55 -14.27 -5.64 -0.27
N THR A 56 -14.00 -5.56 1.03
CA THR A 56 -15.00 -5.64 2.12
C THR A 56 -15.01 -4.36 2.95
N PRO A 57 -16.06 -4.11 3.77
CA PRO A 57 -16.09 -2.97 4.66
C PRO A 57 -14.90 -3.00 5.63
N SER A 58 -13.95 -2.08 5.43
CA SER A 58 -12.67 -2.04 6.14
C SER A 58 -11.94 -0.73 5.84
N ARG A 59 -10.83 -0.51 6.54
CA ARG A 59 -9.87 0.55 6.22
C ARG A 59 -8.86 0.05 5.21
N PHE A 60 -8.65 0.84 4.16
CA PHE A 60 -7.66 0.60 3.13
C PHE A 60 -6.62 1.73 3.11
N LYS A 61 -5.47 1.43 2.53
CA LYS A 61 -4.40 2.40 2.28
C LYS A 61 -3.90 2.24 0.86
N LEU A 62 -3.74 3.35 0.15
CA LEU A 62 -2.99 3.43 -1.09
C LEU A 62 -1.69 4.19 -0.84
N THR A 63 -0.56 3.59 -1.21
CA THR A 63 0.75 4.22 -1.17
C THR A 63 1.17 4.58 -2.58
N PHE A 64 1.43 5.87 -2.82
CA PHE A 64 1.93 6.39 -4.09
C PHE A 64 3.42 6.71 -3.95
N ASP A 65 4.27 6.01 -4.71
CA ASP A 65 5.71 6.28 -4.75
C ASP A 65 6.01 7.51 -5.61
N THR A 66 5.91 8.68 -4.99
CA THR A 66 6.09 9.96 -5.66
C THR A 66 7.56 10.29 -5.93
N LEU A 67 8.49 9.79 -5.11
CA LEU A 67 9.92 10.01 -5.35
C LEU A 67 10.35 9.34 -6.65
N ALA A 68 10.10 8.04 -6.79
CA ALA A 68 10.48 7.30 -7.99
C ALA A 68 9.83 7.92 -9.25
N TYR A 69 8.58 8.37 -9.13
CA TYR A 69 7.88 9.07 -10.21
C TYR A 69 8.60 10.36 -10.65
N TYR A 70 8.95 11.26 -9.73
CA TYR A 70 9.63 12.52 -10.08
C TYR A 70 11.10 12.31 -10.50
N GLU A 71 11.82 11.38 -9.86
CA GLU A 71 13.20 11.05 -10.23
C GLU A 71 13.29 10.52 -11.66
N SER A 72 12.33 9.69 -12.09
CA SER A 72 12.25 9.20 -13.47
C SER A 72 12.11 10.31 -14.52
N ARG A 73 11.67 11.50 -14.09
CA ARG A 73 11.51 12.71 -14.91
C ARG A 73 12.65 13.71 -14.74
N GLY A 74 13.66 13.42 -13.91
CA GLY A 74 14.74 14.34 -13.60
C GLY A 74 14.30 15.53 -12.74
N GLU A 75 13.19 15.41 -12.02
CA GLU A 75 12.60 16.43 -11.18
C GLU A 75 12.75 16.08 -9.69
N ARG A 76 12.64 17.09 -8.81
CA ARG A 76 12.63 16.88 -7.35
C ARG A 76 11.21 17.02 -6.82
N THR A 77 10.90 16.29 -5.77
CA THR A 77 9.64 16.36 -5.03
C THR A 77 9.91 16.55 -3.54
N PHE A 78 8.99 17.21 -2.85
CA PHE A 78 8.98 17.32 -1.40
C PHE A 78 8.50 16.03 -0.72
N TYR A 79 7.67 15.24 -1.42
CA TYR A 79 7.07 14.04 -0.89
C TYR A 79 7.83 12.79 -1.38
N PRO A 80 8.44 12.00 -0.50
CA PRO A 80 9.07 10.75 -0.90
C PRO A 80 8.03 9.70 -1.32
N TYR A 81 6.90 9.67 -0.62
CA TYR A 81 5.70 8.91 -0.96
C TYR A 81 4.49 9.59 -0.33
N ILE A 82 3.28 9.18 -0.74
CA ILE A 82 2.02 9.65 -0.17
C ILE A 82 1.17 8.44 0.21
N ASP A 83 0.74 8.39 1.47
CA ASP A 83 -0.24 7.42 1.95
C ASP A 83 -1.62 8.07 2.00
N VAL A 84 -2.59 7.51 1.27
CA VAL A 84 -4.01 7.87 1.35
C VAL A 84 -4.74 6.75 2.06
N VAL A 85 -5.24 7.04 3.27
CA VAL A 85 -5.99 6.10 4.10
C VAL A 85 -7.47 6.45 4.05
N PHE A 86 -8.33 5.47 3.76
CA PHE A 86 -9.77 5.68 3.64
C PHE A 86 -10.54 4.44 4.10
N GLU A 87 -11.84 4.62 4.30
CA GLU A 87 -12.76 3.58 4.75
C GLU A 87 -13.73 3.21 3.63
N ILE A 88 -13.95 1.90 3.50
CA ILE A 88 -15.00 1.32 2.66
C ILE A 88 -16.15 0.98 3.58
N GLU A 89 -17.32 1.56 3.32
CA GLU A 89 -18.57 1.26 4.03
C GLU A 89 -19.49 0.41 3.16
N ARG A 90 -19.51 0.68 1.86
CA ARG A 90 -20.44 0.10 0.87
C ARG A 90 -19.65 -0.56 -0.27
N PRO A 91 -19.17 -1.80 -0.11
CA PRO A 91 -18.28 -2.47 -1.07
C PRO A 91 -18.90 -2.66 -2.47
N GLU A 92 -20.22 -2.54 -2.59
CA GLU A 92 -20.95 -2.53 -3.85
C GLU A 92 -20.75 -1.25 -4.70
N GLU A 93 -20.25 -0.17 -4.09
CA GLU A 93 -19.96 1.08 -4.80
C GLU A 93 -18.56 1.06 -5.42
N HIS A 94 -18.39 1.82 -6.49
CA HIS A 94 -17.07 2.09 -7.04
C HIS A 94 -16.36 3.14 -6.17
N TYR A 95 -15.12 2.86 -5.78
CA TYR A 95 -14.28 3.80 -5.03
C TYR A 95 -13.16 4.30 -5.91
N HIS A 96 -13.30 5.52 -6.41
CA HIS A 96 -12.24 6.23 -7.12
C HIS A 96 -11.50 7.16 -6.15
N VAL A 97 -10.22 6.87 -5.89
CA VAL A 97 -9.37 7.65 -4.97
C VAL A 97 -8.18 8.23 -5.73
N PRO A 98 -8.35 9.36 -6.45
CA PRO A 98 -7.26 9.98 -7.21
C PRO A 98 -6.32 10.77 -6.30
N ILE A 99 -5.11 11.02 -6.80
CA ILE A 99 -4.23 12.09 -6.31
C ILE A 99 -4.02 13.13 -7.42
N LEU A 100 -4.18 14.40 -7.08
CA LEU A 100 -3.72 15.51 -7.90
C LEU A 100 -2.35 15.91 -7.38
N LEU A 101 -1.32 15.72 -8.18
CA LEU A 101 0.06 15.77 -7.72
C LEU A 101 0.84 16.91 -8.40
N SER A 102 1.53 17.69 -7.58
CA SER A 102 2.63 18.58 -7.96
C SER A 102 3.85 18.27 -7.09
N ALA A 103 5.02 18.80 -7.45
CA ALA A 103 6.27 18.51 -6.72
C ALA A 103 6.25 18.98 -5.25
N PHE A 104 5.38 19.94 -4.90
CA PHE A 104 5.36 20.58 -3.58
C PHE A 104 3.94 20.73 -2.98
N GLY A 105 2.96 20.07 -3.60
CA GLY A 105 1.60 20.01 -3.09
C GLY A 105 0.84 18.85 -3.70
N TYR A 106 -0.06 18.24 -2.94
CA TYR A 106 -1.02 17.28 -3.48
C TYR A 106 -2.39 17.49 -2.87
N SER A 107 -3.41 16.95 -3.54
CA SER A 107 -4.75 16.80 -2.97
C SER A 107 -5.35 15.47 -3.39
N THR A 108 -6.32 15.00 -2.62
CA THR A 108 -7.07 13.77 -2.89
C THR A 108 -8.53 13.99 -2.50
N TYR A 109 -9.41 13.14 -3.02
CA TYR A 109 -10.84 13.17 -2.73
C TYR A 109 -11.46 11.80 -3.04
N ARG A 110 -12.70 11.57 -2.62
CA ARG A 110 -13.49 10.42 -3.05
C ARG A 110 -14.28 10.79 -4.31
N GLY A 111 -13.95 10.19 -5.44
CA GLY A 111 -14.74 10.26 -6.66
C GLY A 111 -15.90 9.26 -6.67
N SER A 112 -16.87 9.51 -7.55
CA SER A 112 -17.94 8.56 -7.93
C SER A 112 -17.44 7.52 -8.93
#